data_AF-A0A3M2CGF0-F1
#
_entry.id   AF-A0A3M2CGF0-F1
#
_cell.length_a   1.000
_cell.length_b   1.000
_cell.length_c   1.000
_cell.angle_alpha   90.00
_cell.angle_beta   90.00
_cell.angle_gamma   90.00
#
_symmetry.space_group_name_H-M   'P 1'
#
loop_
_entity.id
_entity.type
_entity.pdbx_description
1 polymer ?
#
loop_
_entity_poly.entity_id
_entity_poly.type
_entity_poly.pdbx_seq_one_letter_code
_entity_poly.pdbx_strand_id
1 'polypeptide(L)'
;MTDRVRITDVSPRDGLQNEPGVVPTPDKVRLIEALAAAGVDEIEAASFVSPKWVPQLADAEEVLTALRASGAFRRGSPLPPGEGQGEGGSGRARGRRGSPLPPGEGQGEGGSGRARGRRGSPLPPGEG
;
A
#
# COMPACT_ATOMS: atom_id res chain seq x y z
N MET A 1 -40.43 4.67 -1.31
CA MET A 1 -39.47 3.97 -2.18
C MET A 1 -38.09 4.24 -1.63
N THR A 2 -37.31 3.21 -1.35
CA THR A 2 -35.85 3.33 -1.14
C THR A 2 -35.20 2.88 -2.43
N ASP A 3 -35.15 3.81 -3.40
CA ASP A 3 -34.45 3.55 -4.64
C ASP A 3 -32.94 3.60 -4.36
N ARG A 4 -32.22 2.58 -4.82
CA ARG A 4 -30.77 2.53 -4.66
C ARG A 4 -30.13 3.57 -5.58
N VAL A 5 -29.45 4.54 -4.98
CA VAL A 5 -28.63 5.53 -5.70
C VAL A 5 -27.22 4.97 -5.88
N ARG A 6 -26.63 5.20 -7.06
CA ARG A 6 -25.22 4.91 -7.35
C ARG A 6 -24.45 6.22 -7.33
N ILE A 7 -23.34 6.27 -6.60
CA ILE A 7 -22.48 7.44 -6.51
C ILE A 7 -21.21 7.21 -7.33
N THR A 8 -20.94 8.12 -8.26
CA THR A 8 -19.68 8.17 -9.03
C THR A 8 -18.88 9.37 -8.57
N ASP A 9 -17.69 9.14 -8.01
CA ASP A 9 -16.78 10.20 -7.60
C ASP A 9 -15.78 10.52 -8.71
N VAL A 10 -15.78 11.79 -9.14
CA VAL A 10 -14.92 12.32 -10.20
C VAL A 10 -13.81 13.23 -9.67
N SER A 11 -13.70 13.38 -8.34
CA SER A 11 -12.71 14.27 -7.72
C SER A 11 -11.25 13.94 -8.07
N PRO A 12 -10.82 12.66 -8.20
CA PRO A 12 -9.43 12.35 -8.58
C PRO A 12 -9.09 12.78 -10.01
N ARG A 13 -10.10 12.95 -10.88
CA ARG A 13 -9.93 13.31 -12.29
C ARG A 13 -10.28 14.77 -12.57
N ASP A 14 -11.51 15.19 -12.31
CA ASP A 14 -12.00 16.55 -12.61
C ASP A 14 -11.76 17.53 -11.46
N GLY A 15 -11.79 17.05 -10.21
CA GLY A 15 -11.43 17.88 -9.07
C GLY A 15 -9.98 18.35 -9.19
N LEU A 16 -9.04 17.42 -9.35
CA LEU A 16 -7.61 17.72 -9.43
C LEU A 16 -7.19 18.51 -10.68
N GLN A 17 -8.00 18.51 -11.74
CA GLN A 17 -7.77 19.36 -12.91
C GLN A 17 -7.91 20.85 -12.60
N ASN A 18 -8.78 21.22 -11.66
CA ASN A 18 -9.07 22.61 -11.32
C ASN A 18 -8.17 23.16 -10.21
N GLU A 19 -7.31 22.32 -9.64
CA GLU A 19 -6.38 22.74 -8.60
C GLU A 19 -5.22 23.58 -9.19
N PRO A 20 -4.77 24.64 -8.49
CA PRO A 20 -3.75 25.56 -8.99
C PRO A 20 -2.36 24.92 -9.16
N GLY A 21 -2.14 23.72 -8.63
CA GLY A 21 -0.89 22.98 -8.70
C GLY A 21 -1.08 21.51 -9.06
N VAL A 22 0.02 20.85 -9.44
CA VAL A 22 0.00 19.40 -9.69
C VAL A 22 0.07 18.66 -8.35
N VAL A 23 -0.97 17.89 -8.05
CA VAL A 23 -0.99 17.01 -6.88
C VAL A 23 -0.04 15.83 -7.12
N PRO A 24 0.88 15.52 -6.19
CA PRO A 24 1.79 14.38 -6.32
C PRO A 24 1.03 13.06 -6.42
N THR A 25 1.56 12.13 -7.21
CA THR A 25 1.00 10.79 -7.41
C THR A 25 0.67 10.04 -6.11
N PRO A 26 1.52 10.04 -5.06
CA PRO A 26 1.18 9.35 -3.82
C PRO A 26 -0.07 9.90 -3.12
N ASP A 27 -0.32 11.21 -3.24
CA ASP A 27 -1.48 11.83 -2.61
C ASP A 27 -2.76 11.57 -3.43
N LYS A 28 -2.64 11.48 -4.76
CA LYS A 28 -3.74 11.00 -5.62
C LYS A 28 -4.14 9.57 -5.27
N VAL A 29 -3.16 8.68 -5.08
CA VAL A 29 -3.39 7.29 -4.69
C VAL A 29 -4.10 7.22 -3.34
N ARG A 30 -3.63 7.98 -2.35
CA ARG A 30 -4.27 8.06 -1.02
C ARG A 30 -5.72 8.54 -1.08
N LEU A 31 -6.01 9.55 -1.90
CA LEU A 31 -7.37 10.04 -2.11
C LEU A 31 -8.27 8.92 -2.66
N ILE A 32 -7.82 8.22 -3.70
CA ILE A 32 -8.60 7.15 -4.35
C ILE A 32 -8.81 5.98 -3.39
N GLU A 33 -7.80 5.62 -2.60
CA GLU A 33 -7.92 4.58 -1.57
C GLU A 33 -8.92 4.98 -0.46
N ALA A 34 -8.92 6.24 -0.04
CA ALA A 34 -9.88 6.74 0.94
C ALA A 34 -11.32 6.73 0.40
N LEU A 35 -11.53 7.15 -0.85
CA LEU A 35 -12.83 7.09 -1.53
C LEU A 35 -13.32 5.65 -1.65
N ALA A 36 -12.43 4.72 -1.98
CA ALA A 36 -12.74 3.31 -2.04
C ALA A 36 -13.13 2.77 -0.65
N ALA A 37 -12.34 3.08 0.38
CA ALA A 37 -12.65 2.68 1.75
C ALA A 37 -13.97 3.27 2.28
N ALA A 38 -14.39 4.44 1.77
CA ALA A 38 -15.66 5.07 2.09
C ALA A 38 -16.88 4.39 1.42
N GLY A 39 -16.67 3.43 0.51
CA GLY A 39 -17.74 2.67 -0.13
C GLY A 39 -18.40 3.38 -1.30
N VAL A 40 -17.71 4.31 -1.96
CA VAL A 40 -18.18 4.91 -3.23
C VAL A 40 -18.34 3.80 -4.29
N ASP A 41 -19.46 3.79 -5.01
CA ASP A 41 -19.76 2.73 -5.98
C ASP A 41 -18.79 2.74 -7.18
N GLU A 42 -18.37 3.93 -7.62
CA GLU A 42 -17.49 4.11 -8.77
C GLU A 42 -16.59 5.34 -8.60
N ILE A 43 -15.32 5.22 -9.01
CA ILE A 43 -14.32 6.29 -8.90
C ILE A 43 -13.63 6.46 -10.26
N GLU A 44 -13.66 7.67 -10.81
CA GLU A 44 -12.85 8.03 -11.97
C GLU A 44 -11.42 8.38 -11.52
N ALA A 45 -10.59 7.34 -11.42
CA ALA A 45 -9.26 7.44 -10.83
C ALA A 45 -8.24 8.29 -11.63
N ALA A 46 -8.28 8.21 -12.97
CA ALA A 46 -7.32 8.88 -13.85
C ALA A 46 -7.84 8.98 -15.29
N SER A 47 -7.19 9.81 -16.12
CA SER A 47 -7.49 9.92 -17.56
C SER A 47 -6.22 10.00 -18.39
N PHE A 48 -6.19 9.28 -19.52
CA PHE A 48 -5.08 9.32 -20.48
C PHE A 48 -5.29 10.44 -21.49
N VAL A 49 -5.13 11.68 -21.02
CA VAL A 49 -5.15 12.88 -21.83
C VAL A 49 -3.73 13.32 -22.16
N SER A 50 -3.58 14.23 -23.13
CA SER A 50 -2.27 14.78 -23.45
C SER A 50 -1.69 15.55 -22.25
N PRO A 51 -0.51 15.19 -21.73
CA PRO A 51 0.15 15.91 -20.63
C PRO A 51 0.46 17.37 -20.98
N LYS A 52 0.59 17.67 -22.27
CA LYS A 52 0.80 19.05 -22.76
C LYS A 52 -0.42 19.93 -22.49
N TRP A 53 -1.62 19.38 -22.60
CA TRP A 53 -2.87 20.11 -22.46
C TRP A 53 -3.44 20.04 -21.04
N VAL A 54 -3.16 18.95 -20.32
CA VAL A 54 -3.59 18.73 -18.93
C VAL A 54 -2.43 18.16 -18.10
N PRO A 55 -1.47 19.00 -17.67
CA PRO A 55 -0.32 18.56 -16.87
C PRO A 55 -0.70 17.85 -15.58
N GLN A 56 -1.84 18.21 -14.99
CA GLN A 56 -2.36 17.66 -13.73
C GLN A 56 -2.61 16.15 -13.80
N LEU A 57 -2.85 15.60 -14.99
CA LEU A 57 -3.16 14.18 -15.20
C LEU A 57 -2.04 13.41 -15.93
N ALA A 58 -0.84 13.98 -16.00
CA ALA A 58 0.29 13.38 -16.71
C ALA A 58 0.75 12.03 -16.13
N ASP A 59 0.48 11.77 -14.86
CA ASP A 59 0.91 10.61 -14.07
C ASP A 59 -0.12 9.47 -14.01
N ALA A 60 -1.09 9.45 -14.95
CA ALA A 60 -2.18 8.47 -14.95
C ALA A 60 -1.71 7.00 -14.89
N GLU A 61 -0.62 6.66 -15.61
CA GLU A 61 -0.06 5.31 -15.58
C GLU A 61 0.54 4.95 -14.21
N GLU A 62 1.22 5.90 -13.57
CA GLU A 62 1.84 5.73 -12.26
C GLU A 62 0.77 5.54 -11.18
N VAL A 63 -0.29 6.35 -11.22
CA VAL A 63 -1.46 6.21 -10.32
C VAL A 63 -2.08 4.82 -10.46
N LEU A 64 -2.39 4.38 -11.67
CA LEU A 64 -3.01 3.07 -11.90
C LEU A 64 -2.10 1.90 -11.53
N THR A 65 -0.79 2.06 -11.71
CA THR A 65 0.20 1.04 -11.31
C THR A 65 0.28 0.93 -9.80
N ALA A 66 0.32 2.05 -9.08
CA ALA A 66 0.32 2.08 -7.63
C ALA A 66 -0.97 1.47 -7.03
N LEU A 67 -2.14 1.81 -7.58
CA LEU A 67 -3.44 1.26 -7.14
C LEU A 67 -3.55 -0.25 -7.35
N ARG A 68 -2.94 -0.78 -8.42
CA ARG A 68 -2.88 -2.25 -8.64
C ARG A 68 -1.97 -2.92 -7.62
N ALA A 69 -0.86 -2.27 -7.24
CA ALA A 69 0.08 -2.79 -6.27
C ALA A 69 -0.47 -2.75 -4.83
N SER A 70 -1.29 -1.75 -4.48
CA SER A 70 -1.86 -1.65 -3.12
C SER A 70 -2.94 -2.69 -2.83
N GLY A 71 -3.47 -3.35 -3.86
CA GLY A 71 -4.55 -4.33 -3.69
C GLY A 71 -5.91 -3.71 -3.32
N ALA A 72 -5.97 -2.38 -3.17
CA ALA A 72 -7.19 -1.63 -2.92
C ALA A 72 -8.18 -1.76 -4.08
N PHE A 73 -7.69 -2.01 -5.30
CA PHE A 73 -8.51 -2.16 -6.50
C PHE A 73 -8.40 -3.56 -7.11
N ARG A 74 -9.25 -4.50 -6.67
CA ARG A 74 -9.49 -5.75 -7.39
C ARG A 74 -10.74 -5.61 -8.26
N ARG A 75 -10.57 -5.73 -9.58
CA ARG A 75 -11.67 -5.75 -10.56
C ARG A 75 -12.72 -6.80 -10.14
N GLY A 76 -13.93 -6.37 -9.79
CA GLY A 76 -15.05 -7.25 -9.42
C GLY A 76 -15.07 -7.73 -7.96
N SER A 77 -14.13 -7.32 -7.11
CA SER A 77 -14.21 -7.58 -5.67
C SER A 77 -14.95 -6.43 -4.98
N PRO A 78 -15.93 -6.70 -4.10
CA PRO A 78 -16.36 -5.68 -3.16
C PRO A 78 -15.12 -5.26 -2.34
N LEU A 79 -15.01 -3.95 -2.12
CA LEU A 79 -13.94 -3.37 -1.33
C LEU A 79 -14.00 -3.95 0.08
N PRO A 80 -12.85 -4.27 0.71
CA PRO A 80 -12.86 -4.71 2.09
C PRO A 80 -13.59 -3.64 2.91
N PRO A 81 -14.55 -4.01 3.78
CA PRO A 81 -15.21 -3.04 4.63
C PRO A 81 -14.12 -2.29 5.39
N GLY A 82 -14.16 -0.95 5.31
CA GLY A 82 -13.20 -0.11 6.02
C GLY A 82 -13.15 -0.53 7.49
N GLU A 83 -11.97 -0.90 7.97
CA GLU A 83 -11.73 -1.16 9.39
C GLU A 83 -11.89 0.17 10.14
N GLY A 84 -13.12 0.45 10.56
CA GLY A 84 -13.50 1.75 11.11
C GLY A 84 -14.85 1.72 11.81
N GLN A 85 -15.24 0.59 12.41
CA GLN A 85 -16.30 0.54 13.42
C GLN A 85 -15.72 -0.08 14.69
N GLY A 86 -14.98 0.74 15.44
CA GLY A 86 -14.72 0.46 16.85
C GLY A 86 -15.99 0.75 17.65
N GLU A 87 -16.93 -0.20 17.68
CA GLU A 87 -18.04 -0.15 18.63
C GLU A 87 -17.51 -0.34 20.06
N GLY A 88 -17.97 0.53 20.96
CA GLY A 88 -17.59 0.51 22.37
C GLY A 88 -18.01 -0.78 23.05
N GLY A 89 -17.04 -1.47 23.64
CA GLY A 89 -17.25 -2.58 24.57
C GLY A 89 -16.69 -2.24 25.94
N SER A 90 -17.52 -1.68 26.82
CA SER A 90 -17.28 -1.67 28.26
C SER A 90 -17.16 -3.14 28.73
N GLY A 91 -15.93 -3.62 28.92
CA GLY A 91 -15.62 -4.99 29.33
C GLY A 91 -14.58 -4.98 30.45
N ARG A 92 -15.05 -5.30 31.66
CA ARG A 92 -14.30 -5.26 32.94
C ARG A 92 -12.98 -6.04 32.88
N ALA A 93 -11.94 -5.43 33.43
CA ALA A 93 -10.70 -6.10 33.80
C ALA A 93 -10.96 -7.26 34.77
N ARG A 94 -10.52 -8.49 34.42
CA ARG A 94 -10.21 -9.58 35.37
C ARG A 94 -9.20 -10.57 34.76
N GLY A 95 -8.09 -10.81 35.46
CA GLY A 95 -7.57 -12.17 35.65
C GLY A 95 -6.40 -12.69 34.79
N ARG A 96 -5.18 -12.25 35.11
CA ARG A 96 -3.99 -13.06 35.42
C ARG A 96 -3.86 -14.54 34.92
N ARG A 97 -2.66 -14.79 34.35
CA ARG A 97 -1.78 -16.00 34.38
C ARG A 97 -1.76 -16.92 33.15
N GLY A 98 -0.54 -17.11 32.62
CA GLY A 98 -0.10 -18.40 32.08
C GLY A 98 0.73 -18.32 30.80
N SER A 99 2.03 -18.05 30.91
CA SER A 99 3.00 -18.66 29.97
C SER A 99 3.40 -20.02 30.53
N PRO A 100 3.58 -21.03 29.66
CA PRO A 100 4.92 -21.61 29.57
C PRO A 100 5.37 -21.98 28.15
N LEU A 101 6.68 -22.17 28.10
CA LEU A 101 7.65 -22.37 27.02
C LEU A 101 7.38 -23.57 26.07
N PRO A 102 7.99 -23.59 24.87
CA PRO A 102 7.99 -24.77 23.98
C PRO A 102 9.04 -25.84 24.39
N PRO A 103 8.78 -27.15 24.19
CA PRO A 103 9.82 -28.20 24.19
C PRO A 103 10.56 -28.20 22.83
N GLY A 104 11.90 -28.26 22.78
CA GLY A 104 12.73 -29.47 22.93
C GLY A 104 13.25 -29.90 21.56
N GLU A 105 14.39 -29.38 21.10
CA GLU A 105 15.66 -30.11 20.98
C GLU A 105 15.60 -31.39 20.12
N GLY A 106 16.09 -31.26 18.88
CA GLY A 106 16.54 -32.37 18.03
C GLY A 106 18.01 -32.16 17.67
N GLN A 107 18.88 -32.96 18.29
CA GLN A 107 20.31 -33.06 18.07
C GLN A 107 20.63 -33.98 16.86
N GLY A 108 21.81 -33.81 16.24
CA GLY A 108 22.39 -34.73 15.26
C GLY A 108 23.07 -34.00 14.09
N GLU A 109 24.32 -33.55 14.23
CA GLU A 109 25.55 -34.24 13.75
C GLU A 109 25.64 -34.34 12.21
N GLY A 110 26.70 -33.99 11.48
CA GLY A 110 28.07 -33.53 11.73
C GLY A 110 28.51 -32.73 10.47
N GLY A 111 29.63 -32.02 10.41
CA GLY A 111 30.98 -32.48 10.73
C GLY A 111 31.84 -32.38 9.46
N SER A 112 32.98 -31.68 9.59
CA SER A 112 34.00 -31.36 8.57
C SER A 112 33.70 -30.11 7.74
N GLY A 113 34.54 -29.08 7.67
CA GLY A 113 35.92 -28.94 8.11
C GLY A 113 36.74 -28.41 6.94
N ARG A 114 37.15 -27.14 7.00
CA ARG A 114 38.49 -26.67 6.62
C ARG A 114 38.63 -25.16 6.86
N ALA A 115 39.54 -24.86 7.79
CA ALA A 115 40.10 -23.55 8.00
C ALA A 115 41.15 -23.22 6.92
N ARG A 116 41.33 -21.93 6.61
CA ARG A 116 42.58 -21.13 6.77
C ARG A 116 42.70 -20.01 5.72
N GLY A 117 43.25 -18.88 6.18
CA GLY A 117 43.87 -17.81 5.37
C GLY A 117 43.05 -16.53 5.37
N ARG A 118 43.10 -15.64 6.38
CA ARG A 118 44.15 -14.65 6.71
C ARG A 118 44.70 -13.85 5.51
N ARG A 119 44.28 -12.56 5.52
CA ARG A 119 45.03 -11.31 5.22
C ARG A 119 45.18 -10.88 3.76
N GLY A 120 44.73 -9.65 3.49
CA GLY A 120 45.23 -8.84 2.37
C GLY A 120 44.29 -7.74 1.90
N SER A 121 44.35 -6.56 2.50
CA SER A 121 44.14 -5.27 1.82
C SER A 121 45.41 -4.46 2.11
N PRO A 122 46.01 -3.68 1.17
CA PRO A 122 45.32 -2.56 0.50
C PRO A 122 45.73 -2.23 -0.96
N LEU A 123 44.85 -1.44 -1.61
CA LEU A 123 44.99 -0.36 -2.61
C LEU A 123 45.86 -0.47 -3.90
N PRO A 124 45.46 0.22 -5.00
CA PRO A 124 46.04 0.08 -6.34
C PRO A 124 47.14 1.12 -6.66
N PRO A 125 47.99 0.88 -7.67
CA PRO A 125 48.66 1.93 -8.42
C PRO A 125 47.87 2.30 -9.69
N GLY A 126 47.74 3.58 -9.97
CA GLY A 126 47.31 4.11 -11.26
C GLY A 126 48.51 4.48 -12.11
N GLU A 127 48.42 4.23 -13.42
CA GLU A 127 49.20 4.76 -14.55
C GLU A 127 48.32 4.48 -15.79
N GLY A 128 48.12 5.33 -16.80
CA GLY A 128 48.54 6.68 -17.16
C GLY A 128 47.75 7.07 -18.43
#